data_AF-A0AAU7JC18-F1
#
_entry.id   AF-A0AAU7JC18-F1
#
_cell.length_a   1.000
_cell.length_b   1.000
_cell.length_c   1.000
_cell.angle_alpha   90.00
_cell.angle_beta   90.00
_cell.angle_gamma   90.00
#
_symmetry.space_group_name_H-M   'P 1'
#
loop_
_entity.id
_entity.type
_entity.pdbx_description
1 polymer ?
#
loop_
_entity_poly.entity_id
_entity_poly.type
_entity_poly.pdbx_seq_one_letter_code
_entity_poly.pdbx_strand_id
1 'polypeptide(L)'
;MQPGPEDGCADRLARLGVVAKPLAAIENGACGAPHPFEVSGLPDGVTLSPPITLTCPAAEALALWSREVVSVAAGRELNTAVKRIAIGTSYECRSQNHQTGAKLSEHAFANAVDVSGFAFEKRASVTVGQTGTDTPEGRFATAVRSGACRYFTTVLGPGANAEHADHLHLDLRGRNGGYRICE
;
A
#
# COMPACT_ATOMS: atom_id res chain seq x y z
N MET A 1 6.53 -15.52 27.44
CA MET A 1 5.62 -14.60 26.74
C MET A 1 6.30 -14.28 25.42
N GLN A 2 5.77 -14.76 24.29
CA GLN A 2 6.30 -14.33 22.99
C GLN A 2 5.93 -12.85 22.82
N PRO A 3 6.84 -12.00 22.32
CA PRO A 3 6.50 -10.62 22.03
C PRO A 3 5.32 -10.58 21.05
N GLY A 4 4.37 -9.66 21.27
CA GLY A 4 3.27 -9.44 20.34
C GLY A 4 3.81 -8.98 18.98
N PRO A 5 3.00 -9.04 17.90
CA PRO A 5 3.41 -8.56 16.57
C PRO A 5 3.89 -7.09 16.54
N GLU A 6 3.62 -6.32 17.60
CA GLU A 6 3.98 -4.91 17.74
C GLU A 6 5.28 -4.67 18.53
N ASP A 7 5.75 -5.66 19.29
CA ASP A 7 7.00 -5.56 20.02
C ASP A 7 8.18 -5.48 19.03
N GLY A 8 8.97 -4.41 19.14
CA GLY A 8 10.09 -4.14 18.24
C GLY A 8 9.69 -3.75 16.81
N CYS A 9 8.42 -3.41 16.56
CA CYS A 9 7.96 -2.97 15.24
C CYS A 9 8.77 -1.76 14.73
N ALA A 10 8.96 -0.74 15.58
CA ALA A 10 9.72 0.45 15.22
C ALA A 10 11.14 0.09 14.73
N ASP A 11 11.80 -0.86 15.38
CA ASP A 11 13.12 -1.34 14.96
C ASP A 11 13.08 -2.11 13.64
N ARG A 12 12.03 -2.90 13.38
CA ARG A 12 11.84 -3.60 12.10
C ARG A 12 11.62 -2.61 10.96
N LEU A 13 10.74 -1.63 11.15
CA LEU A 13 10.50 -0.55 10.19
C LEU A 13 11.78 0.26 9.92
N ALA A 14 12.53 0.60 10.97
CA ALA A 14 13.82 1.29 10.84
C ALA A 14 14.84 0.46 10.06
N ARG A 15 14.95 -0.86 10.33
CA ARG A 15 15.82 -1.77 9.57
C ARG A 15 15.42 -1.92 8.11
N LEU A 16 14.14 -1.78 7.79
CA LEU A 16 13.67 -1.75 6.42
C LEU A 16 13.99 -0.41 5.74
N GLY A 17 14.26 0.67 6.49
CA GLY A 17 14.48 2.01 5.95
C GLY A 17 13.19 2.83 5.86
N VAL A 18 12.17 2.48 6.63
CA VAL A 18 10.90 3.20 6.69
C VAL A 18 11.03 4.41 7.60
N VAL A 19 10.53 5.56 7.15
CA VAL A 19 10.37 6.75 7.99
C VAL A 19 8.97 6.70 8.60
N ALA A 20 8.91 6.26 9.85
CA ALA A 20 7.66 6.06 10.57
C ALA A 20 7.73 6.65 11.99
N LYS A 21 6.57 7.13 12.47
CA LYS A 21 6.35 7.63 13.82
C LYS A 21 5.18 6.87 14.45
N PRO A 22 5.30 6.33 15.68
CA PRO A 22 4.17 5.76 16.41
C PRO A 22 3.07 6.81 16.64
N LEU A 23 1.82 6.40 16.49
CA LEU A 23 0.64 7.20 16.79
C LEU A 23 -0.10 6.63 18.00
N ALA A 24 -1.02 7.43 18.55
CA ALA A 24 -1.97 6.94 19.54
C ALA A 24 -2.93 5.92 18.91
N ALA A 25 -3.48 5.02 19.73
CA ALA A 25 -4.52 4.10 19.31
C ALA A 25 -5.70 4.86 18.69
N ILE A 26 -6.25 4.30 17.62
CA ILE A 26 -7.47 4.79 16.98
C ILE A 26 -8.63 3.96 17.51
N GLU A 27 -9.60 4.64 18.12
CA GLU A 27 -10.83 4.05 18.64
C GLU A 27 -12.02 4.86 18.13
N ASN A 28 -12.70 4.37 17.08
CA ASN A 28 -13.82 5.05 16.45
C ASN A 28 -14.97 4.06 16.16
N GLY A 29 -15.74 3.74 17.21
CA GLY A 29 -16.82 2.78 17.11
C GLY A 29 -16.29 1.39 16.74
N ALA A 30 -16.71 0.88 15.57
CA ALA A 30 -16.25 -0.40 15.06
C ALA A 30 -14.93 -0.32 14.27
N CYS A 31 -14.41 0.89 14.04
CA CYS A 31 -13.12 1.14 13.40
C CYS A 31 -12.03 1.29 14.47
N GLY A 32 -10.81 0.88 14.15
CA GLY A 32 -9.70 1.11 15.05
C GLY A 32 -8.39 0.44 14.66
N ALA A 33 -7.31 0.96 15.22
CA ALA A 33 -5.97 0.42 15.09
C ALA A 33 -5.25 0.63 16.43
N PRO A 34 -4.82 -0.42 17.13
CA PRO A 34 -4.32 -0.29 18.50
C PRO A 34 -2.93 0.36 18.55
N HIS A 35 -2.02 0.03 17.63
CA HIS A 35 -0.70 0.65 17.56
C HIS A 35 -0.34 1.06 16.12
N PRO A 36 -0.98 2.12 15.58
CA PRO A 36 -0.72 2.58 14.24
C PRO A 36 0.55 3.42 14.16
N PHE A 37 1.08 3.55 12.95
CA PHE A 37 2.22 4.40 12.61
C PHE A 37 1.81 5.40 11.53
N GLU A 38 2.27 6.63 11.67
CA GLU A 38 2.36 7.56 10.57
C GLU A 38 3.60 7.21 9.75
N VAL A 39 3.42 6.85 8.48
CA VAL A 39 4.48 6.50 7.54
C VAL A 39 4.58 7.59 6.49
N SER A 40 5.76 8.21 6.39
CA SER A 40 6.02 9.31 5.43
C SER A 40 7.09 8.96 4.39
N GLY A 41 7.85 7.90 4.64
CA GLY A 41 8.93 7.46 3.76
C GLY A 41 9.13 5.95 3.81
N LEU A 42 9.63 5.43 2.70
CA LEU A 42 9.90 4.03 2.43
C LEU A 42 11.40 3.87 2.10
N PRO A 43 11.89 2.63 1.92
CA PRO A 43 13.30 2.37 1.64
C PRO A 43 13.80 3.14 0.41
N ASP A 44 15.11 3.34 0.31
CA ASP A 44 15.76 4.05 -0.80
C ASP A 44 15.34 5.52 -0.99
N GLY A 45 14.76 6.12 0.06
CA GLY A 45 14.36 7.53 0.08
C GLY A 45 13.06 7.82 -0.67
N VAL A 46 12.22 6.81 -0.92
CA VAL A 46 10.91 6.97 -1.53
C VAL A 46 9.96 7.66 -0.54
N THR A 47 9.39 8.80 -0.93
CA THR A 47 8.42 9.54 -0.09
C THR A 47 6.99 9.09 -0.36
N LEU A 48 6.12 9.23 0.65
CA LEU A 48 4.66 9.06 0.52
C LEU A 48 3.98 10.43 0.52
N SER A 49 3.03 10.61 -0.39
CA SER A 49 2.30 11.87 -0.52
C SER A 49 0.79 11.65 -0.64
N PRO A 50 0.00 12.04 0.37
CA PRO A 50 0.44 12.47 1.71
C PRO A 50 1.09 11.33 2.52
N PRO A 51 1.69 11.61 3.70
CA PRO A 51 1.96 10.59 4.70
C PRO A 51 0.68 9.81 5.06
N ILE A 52 0.85 8.55 5.46
CA ILE A 52 -0.27 7.61 5.66
C ILE A 52 -0.28 7.04 7.06
N THR A 53 -1.45 6.57 7.51
CA THR A 53 -1.58 5.84 8.77
C THR A 53 -1.73 4.35 8.47
N LEU A 54 -0.84 3.52 8.99
CA LEU A 54 -0.86 2.07 8.80
C LEU A 54 -0.58 1.30 10.10
N THR A 55 -1.09 0.07 10.19
CA THR A 55 -0.61 -0.92 11.18
C THR A 55 0.81 -1.35 10.84
N CYS A 56 1.52 -1.91 11.83
CA CYS A 56 2.89 -2.38 11.64
C CYS A 56 3.03 -3.39 10.47
N PRO A 57 2.21 -4.46 10.37
CA PRO A 57 2.34 -5.42 9.27
C PRO A 57 2.08 -4.78 7.90
N ALA A 58 1.12 -3.86 7.81
CA ALA A 58 0.82 -3.16 6.56
C ALA A 58 1.97 -2.23 6.14
N ALA A 59 2.61 -1.53 7.09
CA ALA A 59 3.79 -0.72 6.83
C ALA A 59 5.00 -1.55 6.37
N GLU A 60 5.23 -2.72 6.98
CA GLU A 60 6.28 -3.66 6.56
C GLU A 60 6.02 -4.21 5.15
N ALA A 61 4.78 -4.62 4.87
CA ALA A 61 4.39 -5.10 3.54
C ALA A 61 4.57 -4.03 2.47
N LEU A 62 4.19 -2.79 2.75
CA LEU A 62 4.37 -1.65 1.85
C LEU A 62 5.85 -1.36 1.58
N ALA A 63 6.70 -1.40 2.61
CA ALA A 63 8.13 -1.18 2.48
C ALA A 63 8.81 -2.26 1.64
N LEU A 64 8.50 -3.52 1.89
CA LEU A 64 9.03 -4.65 1.13
C LEU A 64 8.56 -4.61 -0.33
N TRP A 65 7.28 -4.34 -0.57
CA TRP A 65 6.75 -4.19 -1.93
C TRP A 65 7.40 -3.03 -2.68
N SER A 66 7.61 -1.90 -2.01
CA SER A 66 8.27 -0.73 -2.60
C SER A 66 9.71 -1.04 -3.04
N ARG A 67 10.47 -1.72 -2.17
CA ARG A 67 11.86 -2.09 -2.47
C ARG A 67 11.97 -3.21 -3.52
N GLU A 68 11.23 -4.29 -3.35
CA GLU A 68 11.42 -5.55 -4.08
C GLU A 68 10.56 -5.66 -5.34
N VAL A 69 9.58 -4.77 -5.52
CA VAL A 69 8.71 -4.75 -6.70
C VAL A 69 8.80 -3.41 -7.39
N VAL A 70 8.41 -2.33 -6.71
CA VAL A 70 8.26 -1.01 -7.33
C VAL A 70 9.60 -0.51 -7.86
N SER A 71 10.65 -0.54 -7.03
CA SER A 71 11.97 -0.05 -7.41
C SER A 71 12.60 -0.92 -8.51
N VAL A 72 12.44 -2.25 -8.44
CA VAL A 72 12.93 -3.18 -9.45
C VAL A 72 12.21 -2.97 -10.80
N ALA A 73 10.88 -2.86 -10.79
CA ALA A 73 10.09 -2.64 -12.00
C ALA A 73 10.39 -1.27 -12.63
N ALA A 74 10.59 -0.22 -11.82
CA ALA A 74 10.97 1.10 -12.33
C ALA A 74 12.33 1.08 -13.02
N GLY A 75 13.32 0.39 -12.44
CA GLY A 75 14.62 0.21 -13.08
C GLY A 75 14.53 -0.59 -14.38
N ARG A 76 13.79 -1.71 -14.37
CA ARG A 76 13.67 -2.62 -15.51
C ARG A 76 12.89 -2.03 -16.67
N GLU A 77 11.69 -1.52 -16.41
CA GLU A 77 10.77 -1.11 -17.48
C GLU A 77 11.00 0.35 -17.90
N LEU A 78 11.48 1.19 -16.98
CA LEU A 78 11.50 2.65 -17.16
C LEU A 78 12.88 3.27 -17.02
N ASN A 79 13.91 2.46 -16.73
CA ASN A 79 15.31 2.87 -16.55
C ASN A 79 15.45 4.06 -15.58
N THR A 80 14.76 4.00 -14.44
CA THR A 80 14.66 5.12 -13.50
C THR A 80 14.37 4.65 -12.07
N ALA A 81 14.50 5.56 -11.11
CA ALA A 81 14.16 5.32 -9.71
C ALA A 81 12.87 6.06 -9.33
N VAL A 82 11.99 5.37 -8.59
CA VAL A 82 10.84 6.01 -7.94
C VAL A 82 11.34 6.92 -6.83
N LYS A 83 10.75 8.12 -6.71
CA LYS A 83 11.04 9.08 -5.64
C LYS A 83 9.83 9.35 -4.74
N ARG A 84 8.64 9.10 -5.26
CA ARG A 84 7.39 9.32 -4.52
C ARG A 84 6.32 8.34 -4.98
N ILE A 85 5.55 7.86 -4.03
CA ILE A 85 4.30 7.15 -4.27
C ILE A 85 3.16 8.09 -3.87
N ALA A 86 2.24 8.31 -4.81
CA ALA A 86 1.03 9.10 -4.59
C ALA A 86 -0.04 8.21 -3.95
N ILE A 87 -0.65 8.72 -2.88
CA ILE A 87 -1.63 8.01 -2.08
C ILE A 87 -3.02 8.62 -2.29
N GLY A 88 -4.01 7.79 -2.54
CA GLY A 88 -5.42 8.16 -2.50
C GLY A 88 -5.96 8.15 -1.07
N THR A 89 -5.84 7.00 -0.39
CA THR A 89 -6.43 6.75 0.93
C THR A 89 -5.53 5.84 1.77
N SER A 90 -5.57 6.00 3.09
CA SER A 90 -4.98 5.05 4.06
C SER A 90 -5.97 4.72 5.17
N TYR A 91 -5.86 5.29 6.37
CA TYR A 91 -6.92 5.15 7.36
C TYR A 91 -8.16 5.95 6.96
N GLU A 92 -9.31 5.27 6.90
CA GLU A 92 -10.62 5.88 6.75
C GLU A 92 -11.69 4.96 7.35
N CYS A 93 -12.44 5.45 8.34
CA CYS A 93 -13.50 4.67 8.97
C CYS A 93 -14.74 4.60 8.07
N ARG A 94 -14.78 3.58 7.20
CA ARG A 94 -15.87 3.35 6.24
C ARG A 94 -16.13 1.89 5.93
N SER A 95 -17.29 1.61 5.35
CA SER A 95 -17.59 0.32 4.73
C SER A 95 -16.87 0.15 3.39
N GLN A 96 -16.77 -1.11 2.94
CA GLN A 96 -16.27 -1.44 1.61
C GLN A 96 -17.10 -0.73 0.52
N ASN A 97 -16.41 -0.17 -0.47
CA ASN A 97 -16.99 0.56 -1.60
C ASN A 97 -17.97 1.68 -1.20
N HIS A 98 -17.86 2.21 0.03
CA HIS A 98 -18.81 3.18 0.61
C HIS A 98 -20.28 2.70 0.61
N GLN A 99 -20.50 1.39 0.60
CA GLN A 99 -21.84 0.81 0.56
C GLN A 99 -22.41 0.62 1.96
N THR A 100 -23.58 1.22 2.23
CA THR A 100 -24.27 1.06 3.51
C THR A 100 -24.64 -0.41 3.76
N GLY A 101 -24.30 -0.93 4.93
CA GLY A 101 -24.56 -2.33 5.31
C GLY A 101 -23.53 -3.35 4.80
N ALA A 102 -22.55 -2.92 3.98
CA ALA A 102 -21.41 -3.77 3.64
C ALA A 102 -20.46 -3.94 4.83
N LYS A 103 -19.56 -4.94 4.73
CA LYS A 103 -18.49 -5.13 5.71
C LYS A 103 -17.61 -3.88 5.79
N LEU A 104 -17.00 -3.64 6.95
CA LEU A 104 -15.98 -2.60 7.07
C LEU A 104 -14.81 -2.86 6.11
N SER A 105 -14.25 -1.79 5.57
CA SER A 105 -13.04 -1.86 4.75
C SER A 105 -11.81 -2.09 5.63
N GLU A 106 -10.72 -2.62 5.08
CA GLU A 106 -9.44 -2.68 5.79
C GLU A 106 -8.85 -1.29 6.06
N HIS A 107 -9.28 -0.26 5.32
CA HIS A 107 -8.98 1.14 5.66
C HIS A 107 -9.51 1.54 7.04
N ALA A 108 -10.62 0.96 7.49
CA ALA A 108 -11.18 1.20 8.83
C ALA A 108 -10.28 0.70 9.96
N PHE A 109 -9.28 -0.12 9.64
CA PHE A 109 -8.34 -0.72 10.57
C PHE A 109 -6.89 -0.28 10.32
N ALA A 110 -6.67 0.76 9.50
CA ALA A 110 -5.34 1.17 9.02
C ALA A 110 -4.55 0.00 8.40
N ASN A 111 -5.25 -0.98 7.85
CA ASN A 111 -4.68 -2.22 7.32
C ASN A 111 -4.71 -2.26 5.78
N ALA A 112 -4.96 -1.10 5.16
CA ALA A 112 -4.99 -0.93 3.71
C ALA A 112 -4.45 0.44 3.27
N VAL A 113 -4.01 0.48 2.01
CA VAL A 113 -3.56 1.69 1.32
C VAL A 113 -4.02 1.68 -0.13
N ASP A 114 -4.46 2.84 -0.60
CA ASP A 114 -4.79 3.08 -2.01
C ASP A 114 -3.66 3.89 -2.66
N VAL A 115 -2.98 3.29 -3.63
CA VAL A 115 -1.88 3.92 -4.38
C VAL A 115 -2.39 4.41 -5.73
N SER A 116 -2.33 5.72 -5.97
CA SER A 116 -2.85 6.35 -7.20
C SER A 116 -1.77 6.61 -8.25
N GLY A 117 -0.48 6.55 -7.90
CA GLY A 117 0.58 6.75 -8.87
C GLY A 117 1.99 6.78 -8.32
N PHE A 118 2.94 6.96 -9.23
CA PHE A 118 4.38 6.93 -8.97
C PHE A 118 5.04 8.12 -9.68
N ALA A 119 5.88 8.84 -8.94
CA ALA A 119 6.68 9.93 -9.50
C ALA A 119 8.17 9.62 -9.38
N PHE A 120 8.92 10.20 -10.30
CA PHE A 120 10.32 9.90 -10.57
C PHE A 120 11.10 11.20 -10.68
N GLU A 121 12.43 11.14 -10.69
CA GLU A 121 13.26 12.36 -10.66
C GLU A 121 13.30 13.11 -12.00
N LYS A 122 13.41 12.39 -13.13
CA LYS A 122 13.71 12.98 -14.45
C LYS A 122 12.76 12.50 -15.55
N ARG A 123 11.50 12.24 -15.20
CA ARG A 123 10.48 11.77 -16.15
C ARG A 123 9.07 12.04 -15.62
N ALA A 124 8.09 11.94 -16.53
CA ALA A 124 6.68 12.05 -16.19
C ALA A 124 6.26 10.97 -15.18
N SER A 125 5.33 11.34 -14.30
CA SER A 125 4.69 10.41 -13.37
C SER A 125 3.88 9.35 -14.11
N VAL A 126 3.70 8.20 -13.46
CA VAL A 126 2.75 7.16 -13.87
C VAL A 126 1.55 7.23 -12.96
N THR A 127 0.39 7.58 -13.50
CA THR A 127 -0.90 7.52 -12.80
C THR A 127 -1.55 6.16 -13.05
N VAL A 128 -2.01 5.50 -11.99
CA VAL A 128 -2.69 4.22 -12.09
C VAL A 128 -3.98 4.39 -12.90
N GLY A 129 -4.26 3.46 -13.81
CA GLY A 129 -5.43 3.52 -14.69
C GLY A 129 -5.28 4.41 -15.93
N GLN A 130 -4.18 5.15 -16.07
CA GLN A 130 -3.96 6.09 -17.18
C GLN A 130 -2.73 5.72 -18.04
N THR A 131 -2.49 4.42 -18.24
CA THR A 131 -1.38 3.90 -19.03
C THR A 131 -1.87 2.96 -20.12
N GLY A 132 -1.30 3.05 -21.32
CA GLY A 132 -1.52 2.03 -22.36
C GLY A 132 -0.82 0.72 -21.98
N THR A 133 -1.48 -0.42 -22.16
CA THR A 133 -0.99 -1.74 -21.70
C THR A 133 0.35 -2.14 -22.31
N ASP A 134 0.61 -1.76 -23.56
CA ASP A 134 1.83 -2.12 -24.28
C ASP A 134 2.98 -1.10 -24.12
N THR A 135 2.76 -0.02 -23.36
CA THR A 135 3.82 0.96 -23.09
C THR A 135 4.72 0.50 -21.94
N PRO A 136 5.94 1.06 -21.83
CA PRO A 136 6.79 0.83 -20.66
C PRO A 136 6.07 1.14 -19.33
N GLU A 137 5.28 2.21 -19.28
CA GLU A 137 4.46 2.58 -18.12
C GLU A 137 3.37 1.55 -17.81
N GLY A 138 2.70 1.01 -18.84
CA GLY A 138 1.73 -0.06 -18.68
C GLY A 138 2.37 -1.33 -18.12
N ARG A 139 3.51 -1.76 -18.68
CA ARG A 139 4.26 -2.93 -18.17
C ARG A 139 4.72 -2.73 -16.73
N PHE A 140 5.17 -1.53 -16.38
CA PHE A 140 5.48 -1.18 -14.99
C PHE A 140 4.25 -1.28 -14.09
N ALA A 141 3.11 -0.68 -14.48
CA ALA A 141 1.89 -0.72 -13.70
C ALA A 141 1.40 -2.16 -13.48
N THR A 142 1.44 -3.00 -14.52
CA THR A 142 1.14 -4.43 -14.44
C THR A 142 2.11 -5.15 -13.49
N ALA A 143 3.42 -4.94 -13.63
CA ALA A 143 4.42 -5.59 -12.78
C ALA A 143 4.27 -5.21 -11.30
N VAL A 144 3.98 -3.93 -11.02
CA VAL A 144 3.78 -3.41 -9.67
C VAL A 144 2.54 -4.00 -9.02
N ARG A 145 1.41 -4.06 -9.73
CA ARG A 145 0.18 -4.70 -9.26
C ARG A 145 0.39 -6.20 -9.03
N SER A 146 0.83 -6.94 -10.04
CA SER A 146 1.02 -8.40 -9.92
C SER A 146 2.03 -8.77 -8.83
N GLY A 147 3.11 -7.98 -8.68
CA GLY A 147 4.11 -8.22 -7.65
C GLY A 147 3.62 -7.93 -6.22
N ALA A 148 2.59 -7.09 -6.05
CA ALA A 148 2.00 -6.77 -4.75
C ALA A 148 1.40 -8.00 -4.06
N CYS A 149 0.89 -8.96 -4.84
CA CYS A 149 0.30 -10.20 -4.37
C CYS A 149 1.20 -11.07 -3.48
N ARG A 150 2.52 -10.83 -3.53
CA ARG A 150 3.47 -11.52 -2.65
C ARG A 150 3.36 -11.03 -1.21
N TYR A 151 3.07 -9.76 -1.01
CA TYR A 151 3.09 -9.07 0.28
C TYR A 151 1.70 -8.80 0.83
N PHE A 152 0.71 -8.62 -0.04
CA PHE A 152 -0.67 -8.32 0.33
C PHE A 152 -1.58 -9.51 0.08
N THR A 153 -2.64 -9.63 0.89
CA THR A 153 -3.67 -10.66 0.72
C THR A 153 -4.80 -10.20 -0.19
N THR A 154 -4.91 -8.90 -0.44
CA THR A 154 -5.81 -8.32 -1.44
C THR A 154 -5.06 -7.28 -2.22
N VAL A 155 -5.11 -7.44 -3.53
CA VAL A 155 -4.63 -6.49 -4.51
C VAL A 155 -5.77 -6.34 -5.50
N LEU A 156 -6.33 -5.14 -5.56
CA LEU A 156 -7.31 -4.74 -6.57
C LEU A 156 -6.75 -3.55 -7.33
N GLY A 157 -6.97 -3.52 -8.63
CA GLY A 157 -6.54 -2.40 -9.47
C GLY A 157 -7.32 -2.31 -10.77
N PRO A 158 -6.82 -1.56 -11.76
CA PRO A 158 -7.52 -1.34 -13.02
C PRO A 158 -7.90 -2.66 -13.71
N GLY A 159 -9.19 -2.87 -13.91
CA GLY A 159 -9.76 -4.10 -14.48
C GLY A 159 -10.37 -5.07 -13.47
N ALA A 160 -10.20 -4.87 -12.15
CA ALA A 160 -10.90 -5.67 -11.14
C ALA A 160 -12.40 -5.31 -11.06
N ASN A 161 -12.71 -4.02 -10.93
CA ASN A 161 -14.05 -3.45 -11.01
C ASN A 161 -13.98 -1.93 -11.25
N ALA A 162 -15.12 -1.24 -11.25
CA ALA A 162 -15.20 0.19 -11.52
C ALA A 162 -14.58 1.04 -10.39
N GLU A 163 -14.70 0.59 -9.14
CA GLU A 163 -14.22 1.29 -7.96
C GLU A 163 -12.70 1.34 -7.88
N HIS A 164 -11.98 0.44 -8.56
CA HIS A 164 -10.51 0.35 -8.54
C HIS A 164 -9.88 0.72 -9.89
N ALA A 165 -10.57 1.50 -10.71
CA ALA A 165 -10.11 1.85 -12.06
C ALA A 165 -8.90 2.79 -12.09
N ASP A 166 -8.65 3.55 -11.02
CA ASP A 166 -7.68 4.65 -10.97
C ASP A 166 -6.65 4.54 -9.82
N HIS A 167 -6.69 3.45 -9.05
CA HIS A 167 -5.74 3.19 -7.96
C HIS A 167 -5.53 1.70 -7.73
N LEU A 168 -4.48 1.36 -6.98
CA LEU A 168 -4.25 0.03 -6.44
C LEU A 168 -4.71 0.01 -4.98
N HIS A 169 -5.70 -0.81 -4.65
CA HIS A 169 -6.07 -1.11 -3.27
C HIS A 169 -5.28 -2.32 -2.77
N LEU A 170 -4.52 -2.12 -1.69
CA LEU A 170 -3.62 -3.11 -1.11
C LEU A 170 -3.97 -3.34 0.36
N ASP A 171 -4.35 -4.56 0.74
CA ASP A 171 -4.71 -4.88 2.13
C ASP A 171 -4.22 -6.25 2.63
N LEU A 172 -4.22 -6.41 3.97
CA LEU A 172 -3.84 -7.63 4.68
C LEU A 172 -5.03 -8.35 5.33
N ARG A 173 -6.23 -8.26 4.74
CA ARG A 173 -7.41 -8.98 5.23
C ARG A 173 -7.18 -10.49 5.33
N GLY A 174 -7.28 -11.00 6.55
CA GLY A 174 -7.32 -12.43 6.81
C GLY A 174 -8.54 -13.10 6.16
N ARG A 175 -8.32 -14.24 5.49
CA ARG A 175 -9.37 -15.07 4.88
C ARG A 175 -9.15 -16.53 5.21
N ASN A 176 -10.24 -17.30 5.21
CA ASN A 176 -10.20 -18.73 5.47
C ASN A 176 -9.26 -19.43 4.47
N GLY A 177 -8.43 -20.35 4.98
CA GLY A 177 -7.48 -21.10 4.17
C GLY A 177 -6.34 -20.27 3.56
N GLY A 178 -6.14 -19.02 3.98
CA GLY A 178 -5.08 -18.16 3.45
C GLY A 178 -5.34 -17.66 2.02
N TYR A 179 -6.61 -17.72 1.57
CA TYR A 179 -7.02 -17.25 0.25
C TYR A 179 -6.62 -15.78 0.02
N ARG A 180 -6.11 -15.48 -1.18
CA ARG A 180 -5.69 -14.15 -1.61
C ARG A 180 -6.50 -13.70 -2.81
N ILE A 181 -6.79 -12.40 -2.87
CA ILE A 181 -7.37 -11.75 -4.05
C ILE A 181 -6.25 -11.01 -4.75
N CYS A 182 -6.09 -11.30 -6.03
CA CYS A 182 -5.02 -10.81 -6.89
C CYS A 182 -5.62 -10.49 -8.24
N GLU A 183 -6.42 -9.43 -8.25
CA GLU A 183 -7.26 -9.07 -9.39
C GLU A 183 -6.74 -7.84 -10.07
#